data_AF-A0A1X7TL69-F1
#
_entry.id   AF-A0A1X7TL69-F1
#
_cell.length_a   1.000
_cell.length_b   1.000
_cell.length_c   1.000
_cell.angle_alpha   90.00
_cell.angle_beta   90.00
_cell.angle_gamma   90.00
#
_symmetry.space_group_name_H-M   'P 1'
#
loop_
_entity.id
_entity.type
_entity.pdbx_description
1 polymer ?
#
loop_
_entity_poly.entity_id
_entity_poly.type
_entity_poly.pdbx_seq_one_letter_code
_entity_poly.pdbx_strand_id
1 'polypeptide(L)'
;MYRLKTGEWTSPTVTGDRPPPINDFTLTSIINTTAILFGGYDGDRKSNDVYVFEFTDTSVKCTNFSNPGGSVLWSKERLGHSSVLINCSSGPHLLVVGGTGGGSNTNDCWLLNINKMEWKELTNIPDSVTNRVSHSLSVWNVTQTTHWIIEFGGERKGGSRISDTRFIEIISSTGDLVVQSVLDINEYQKRRIQGPVESNNGTQTKQVHDQSSYKNLLLDKKPEKSDLVRLFKSSAAHYMIIGTALDVEVDDLPPTPGAATTNLILVFKRWIDSDKGVTWRKVLQVCDDYPEELGRVKAKVEGFLSSDRACDNY
;
A
#
# COMPACT_ATOMS: atom_id res chain seq x y z
N MET A 1 18.62 -17.84 -12.30
CA MET A 1 18.10 -16.49 -12.58
C MET A 1 17.13 -16.59 -13.76
N TYR A 2 15.93 -16.02 -13.66
CA TYR A 2 14.93 -16.07 -14.74
C TYR A 2 14.94 -14.76 -15.54
N ARG A 3 15.08 -14.83 -16.86
CA ARG A 3 15.11 -13.66 -17.75
C ARG A 3 13.74 -13.40 -18.35
N LEU A 4 13.07 -12.33 -17.92
CA LEU A 4 11.73 -11.97 -18.41
C LEU A 4 11.67 -11.73 -19.93
N LYS A 5 12.72 -11.16 -20.53
CA LYS A 5 12.76 -10.86 -21.97
C LYS A 5 12.79 -12.10 -22.85
N THR A 6 13.46 -13.17 -22.40
CA THR A 6 13.62 -14.41 -23.18
C THR A 6 12.69 -15.52 -22.69
N GLY A 7 12.16 -15.41 -21.47
CA GLY A 7 11.37 -16.46 -20.84
C GLY A 7 12.19 -17.66 -20.36
N GLU A 8 13.50 -17.50 -20.18
CA GLU A 8 14.43 -18.61 -19.94
C GLU A 8 15.12 -18.52 -18.57
N TRP A 9 15.45 -19.69 -18.03
CA TRP A 9 16.33 -19.82 -16.86
C TRP A 9 17.78 -19.87 -17.29
N THR A 10 18.62 -19.06 -16.63
CA THR A 10 20.07 -19.07 -16.79
C THR A 10 20.75 -19.37 -15.46
N SER A 11 21.83 -20.13 -15.52
CA SER A 11 22.74 -20.38 -14.38
C SER A 11 23.89 -19.37 -14.44
N PRO A 12 23.88 -18.31 -13.62
CA PRO A 12 24.98 -17.35 -13.64
C PRO A 12 26.24 -17.95 -13.01
N THR A 13 27.40 -17.42 -13.39
CA THR A 13 28.65 -17.70 -12.68
C THR A 13 28.64 -16.96 -11.35
N VAL A 14 28.71 -17.70 -10.24
CA VAL A 14 28.69 -17.11 -8.89
C VAL A 14 30.11 -17.00 -8.35
N THR A 15 30.50 -15.85 -7.82
CA THR A 15 31.86 -15.59 -7.28
C THR A 15 31.79 -14.90 -5.91
N GLY A 16 32.88 -14.92 -5.15
CA GLY A 16 32.96 -14.26 -3.83
C GLY A 16 32.39 -15.11 -2.69
N ASP A 17 31.93 -14.44 -1.64
CA ASP A 17 31.53 -15.05 -0.37
C ASP A 17 30.10 -15.60 -0.47
N ARG A 18 29.96 -16.79 -1.03
CA ARG A 18 28.64 -17.42 -1.20
C ARG A 18 28.01 -17.70 0.17
N PRO A 19 26.73 -17.34 0.40
CA PRO A 19 26.05 -17.76 1.62
C PRO A 19 25.98 -19.30 1.68
N PRO A 20 25.97 -19.89 2.89
CA PRO A 20 25.70 -21.30 3.05
C PRO A 20 24.28 -21.65 2.54
N PRO A 21 23.95 -22.94 2.37
CA PRO A 21 22.55 -23.35 2.25
C PRO A 21 21.74 -22.75 3.41
N ILE A 22 20.77 -21.90 3.10
CA ILE A 22 20.06 -21.10 4.10
C ILE A 22 18.59 -20.97 3.69
N ASN A 23 17.68 -20.97 4.66
CA ASN A 23 16.25 -20.72 4.47
C ASN A 23 15.74 -19.64 5.42
N ASP A 24 14.47 -19.23 5.27
CA ASP A 24 13.78 -18.25 6.13
C ASP A 24 14.54 -16.92 6.31
N PHE A 25 15.33 -16.54 5.30
CA PHE A 25 16.04 -15.26 5.16
C PHE A 25 15.15 -14.24 4.45
N THR A 26 15.55 -12.97 4.47
CA THR A 26 14.98 -11.96 3.56
C THR A 26 15.98 -11.62 2.46
N LEU A 27 15.50 -11.36 1.24
CA LEU A 27 16.28 -10.90 0.10
C LEU A 27 15.59 -9.69 -0.53
N THR A 28 16.23 -8.54 -0.47
CA THR A 28 15.64 -7.24 -0.83
C THR A 28 16.47 -6.56 -1.91
N SER A 29 15.83 -6.09 -2.97
CA SER A 29 16.50 -5.31 -4.01
C SER A 29 16.92 -3.94 -3.46
N ILE A 30 18.18 -3.55 -3.66
CA ILE A 30 18.69 -2.20 -3.35
C ILE A 30 18.53 -1.32 -4.61
N ILE A 31 19.03 -1.82 -5.73
CA ILE A 31 18.90 -1.25 -7.08
C ILE A 31 18.79 -2.39 -8.09
N ASN A 32 18.57 -2.09 -9.37
CA ASN A 32 18.36 -3.11 -10.42
C ASN A 32 19.47 -4.18 -10.52
N THR A 33 20.69 -3.87 -10.09
CA THR A 33 21.86 -4.75 -10.17
C THR A 33 22.37 -5.19 -8.81
N THR A 34 21.67 -4.87 -7.72
CA THR A 34 22.18 -5.16 -6.37
C THR A 34 21.05 -5.55 -5.42
N ALA A 35 21.24 -6.64 -4.68
CA ALA A 35 20.32 -7.07 -3.63
C ALA A 35 21.06 -7.34 -2.33
N ILE A 36 20.34 -7.28 -1.22
CA ILE A 36 20.83 -7.58 0.13
C ILE A 36 20.06 -8.74 0.72
N LEU A 37 20.77 -9.72 1.28
CA LEU A 37 20.21 -10.80 2.07
C LEU A 37 20.57 -10.58 3.54
N PHE A 38 19.60 -10.83 4.41
CA PHE A 38 19.83 -10.79 5.84
C PHE A 38 19.13 -11.95 6.55
N GLY A 39 19.80 -12.46 7.58
CA GLY A 39 19.31 -13.50 8.48
C GLY A 39 19.08 -14.86 7.81
N GLY A 40 18.20 -15.67 8.41
CA GLY A 40 17.88 -17.02 7.99
C GLY A 40 18.46 -18.10 8.90
N TYR A 41 18.30 -19.36 8.49
CA TYR A 41 18.79 -20.54 9.22
C TYR A 41 19.48 -21.50 8.25
N ASP A 42 20.71 -21.89 8.60
CA ASP A 42 21.57 -22.72 7.75
C ASP A 42 21.48 -24.23 8.06
N GLY A 43 20.62 -24.62 9.01
CA GLY A 43 20.51 -25.98 9.52
C GLY A 43 21.20 -26.17 10.87
N ASP A 44 22.17 -25.34 11.21
CA ASP A 44 22.90 -25.40 12.49
C ASP A 44 22.60 -24.18 13.35
N ARG A 45 22.66 -22.99 12.76
CA ARG A 45 22.49 -21.71 13.47
C ARG A 45 21.64 -20.72 12.70
N LYS A 46 21.09 -19.78 13.44
CA LYS A 46 20.46 -18.60 12.88
C LYS A 46 21.56 -17.64 12.46
N SER A 47 21.35 -16.94 11.35
CA SER A 47 22.31 -15.99 10.84
C SER A 47 21.96 -14.57 11.25
N ASN A 48 22.98 -13.74 11.46
CA ASN A 48 22.93 -12.28 11.37
C ASN A 48 23.98 -11.73 10.40
N ASP A 49 24.52 -12.58 9.53
CA ASP A 49 25.37 -12.13 8.44
C ASP A 49 24.52 -11.38 7.41
N VAL A 50 25.14 -10.37 6.80
CA VAL A 50 24.57 -9.60 5.69
C VAL A 50 25.33 -9.99 4.43
N TYR A 51 24.61 -10.37 3.37
CA TYR A 51 25.22 -10.62 2.07
C TYR A 51 24.73 -9.60 1.06
N VAL A 52 25.66 -8.95 0.37
CA VAL A 52 25.35 -8.11 -0.79
C VAL A 52 25.65 -8.88 -2.06
N PHE A 53 24.67 -8.93 -2.96
CA PHE A 53 24.76 -9.56 -4.27
C PHE A 53 24.82 -8.48 -5.34
N GLU A 54 25.86 -8.51 -6.17
CA GLU A 54 25.98 -7.67 -7.36
C GLU A 54 25.74 -8.53 -8.61
N PHE A 55 24.73 -8.19 -9.39
CA PHE A 55 24.27 -8.93 -10.56
C PHE A 55 24.79 -8.29 -11.85
N THR A 56 25.29 -9.14 -12.75
CA THR A 56 25.44 -8.83 -14.17
C THR A 56 24.55 -9.76 -14.99
N ASP A 57 24.59 -9.63 -16.31
CA ASP A 57 23.91 -10.56 -17.19
C ASP A 57 24.36 -12.03 -16.99
N THR A 58 25.64 -12.25 -16.69
CA THR A 58 26.22 -13.61 -16.70
C THR A 58 26.76 -14.04 -15.34
N SER A 59 26.84 -13.14 -14.37
CA SER A 59 27.49 -13.41 -13.09
C SER A 59 26.77 -12.80 -11.90
N VAL A 60 27.02 -13.37 -10.73
CA VAL A 60 26.63 -12.82 -9.43
C VAL A 60 27.85 -12.81 -8.53
N LYS A 61 28.22 -11.64 -8.01
CA LYS A 61 29.28 -11.50 -7.00
C LYS A 61 28.64 -11.33 -5.63
N CYS A 62 29.03 -12.18 -4.70
CA CYS A 62 28.58 -12.14 -3.31
C CYS A 62 29.67 -11.51 -2.43
N THR A 63 29.28 -10.67 -1.48
CA THR A 63 30.17 -10.11 -0.47
C THR A 63 29.51 -10.25 0.90
N ASN A 64 30.20 -10.87 1.84
CA ASN A 64 29.71 -11.09 3.21
C ASN A 64 30.17 -9.97 4.15
N PHE A 65 29.24 -9.49 4.97
CA PHE A 65 29.47 -8.62 6.11
C PHE A 65 28.96 -9.32 7.37
N SER A 66 29.90 -9.84 8.15
CA SER A 66 29.61 -10.47 9.45
C SER A 66 29.76 -9.46 10.58
N ASN A 67 29.17 -9.79 11.75
CA ASN A 67 29.36 -9.00 12.96
C ASN A 67 30.86 -8.82 13.26
N PRO A 68 31.39 -7.58 13.27
CA PRO A 68 32.80 -7.32 13.49
C PRO A 68 33.24 -7.56 14.95
N GLY A 69 32.29 -7.78 15.87
CA GLY A 69 32.52 -7.95 17.29
C GLY A 69 32.81 -6.64 18.02
N GLY A 70 33.30 -6.75 19.26
CA GLY A 70 33.56 -5.59 20.12
C GLY A 70 32.29 -4.86 20.56
N SER A 71 32.36 -3.54 20.69
CA SER A 71 31.23 -2.68 21.08
C SER A 71 30.40 -2.17 19.89
N VAL A 72 30.64 -2.70 18.68
CA VAL A 72 29.90 -2.30 17.49
C VAL A 72 28.47 -2.85 17.58
N LEU A 73 27.49 -1.99 17.35
CA LEU A 73 26.09 -2.41 17.34
C LEU A 73 25.82 -3.25 16.09
N TRP A 74 25.30 -4.46 16.30
CA TRP A 74 24.92 -5.38 15.23
C TRP A 74 23.61 -6.08 15.59
N SER A 75 22.75 -6.29 14.61
CA SER A 75 21.47 -6.96 14.86
C SER A 75 21.69 -8.42 15.27
N LYS A 76 20.77 -8.94 16.10
CA LYS A 76 20.83 -10.34 16.55
C LYS A 76 20.41 -11.30 15.45
N GLU A 77 20.95 -12.52 15.53
CA GLU A 77 20.61 -13.66 14.69
C GLU A 77 19.11 -13.94 14.67
N ARG A 78 18.55 -14.17 13.47
CA ARG A 78 17.10 -14.35 13.31
C ARG A 78 16.73 -15.05 12.00
N LEU A 79 15.56 -15.70 12.01
CA LEU A 79 14.90 -16.26 10.82
C LEU A 79 13.42 -15.85 10.80
N GLY A 80 12.77 -15.94 9.65
CA GLY A 80 11.33 -15.69 9.48
C GLY A 80 10.91 -14.26 9.80
N HIS A 81 11.86 -13.33 9.77
CA HIS A 81 11.62 -11.90 9.84
C HIS A 81 11.16 -11.38 8.47
N SER A 82 10.67 -10.15 8.42
CA SER A 82 10.49 -9.43 7.16
C SER A 82 11.40 -8.23 7.08
N SER A 83 11.69 -7.81 5.84
CA SER A 83 12.47 -6.61 5.58
C SER A 83 11.94 -5.82 4.38
N VAL A 84 12.20 -4.52 4.38
CA VAL A 84 11.90 -3.60 3.27
C VAL A 84 13.02 -2.57 3.12
N LEU A 85 13.21 -2.12 1.88
CA LEU A 85 14.15 -1.03 1.57
C LEU A 85 13.46 0.33 1.76
N ILE A 86 14.07 1.23 2.52
CA ILE A 86 13.67 2.62 2.63
C ILE A 86 14.82 3.49 2.13
N ASN A 87 14.53 4.35 1.15
CA ASN A 87 15.51 5.31 0.64
C ASN A 87 15.28 6.67 1.30
N CYS A 88 16.34 7.25 1.85
CA CYS A 88 16.33 8.61 2.38
C CYS A 88 17.59 9.38 1.93
N SER A 89 17.74 10.62 2.39
CA SER A 89 18.85 11.48 1.95
C SER A 89 20.24 10.96 2.33
N SER A 90 20.36 10.11 3.36
CA SER A 90 21.63 9.47 3.76
C SER A 90 21.90 8.14 3.04
N GLY A 91 20.98 7.71 2.17
CA GLY A 91 21.11 6.53 1.32
C GLY A 91 20.07 5.43 1.61
N PRO A 92 20.27 4.24 1.01
CA PRO A 92 19.39 3.10 1.20
C PRO A 92 19.54 2.50 2.60
N HIS A 93 18.41 2.25 3.26
CA HIS A 93 18.35 1.59 4.54
C HIS A 93 17.48 0.32 4.46
N LEU A 94 17.93 -0.76 5.09
CA LEU A 94 17.12 -1.97 5.24
C LEU A 94 16.42 -1.94 6.59
N LEU A 95 15.09 -1.85 6.59
CA LEU A 95 14.28 -2.05 7.78
C LEU A 95 14.06 -3.55 7.99
N VAL A 96 14.26 -4.05 9.21
CA VAL A 96 14.08 -5.45 9.59
C VAL A 96 13.18 -5.51 10.82
N VAL A 97 12.07 -6.27 10.73
CA VAL A 97 11.08 -6.37 11.81
C VAL A 97 10.92 -7.81 12.26
N GLY A 98 10.96 -8.02 13.57
CA GLY A 98 10.61 -9.29 14.20
C GLY A 98 11.46 -10.47 13.75
N GLY A 99 10.80 -11.63 13.64
CA GLY A 99 11.41 -12.94 13.40
C GLY A 99 11.66 -13.70 14.71
N THR A 100 12.48 -14.75 14.63
CA THR A 100 12.81 -15.59 15.80
C THR A 100 14.32 -15.65 16.01
N GLY A 101 14.81 -15.21 17.17
CA GLY A 101 16.22 -15.23 17.59
C GLY A 101 16.39 -15.77 19.01
N GLY A 102 17.52 -16.41 19.34
CA GLY A 102 17.81 -16.86 20.73
C GLY A 102 16.75 -17.78 21.37
N GLY A 103 15.98 -18.53 20.58
CA GLY A 103 14.96 -19.48 21.05
C GLY A 103 13.51 -18.93 21.15
N SER A 104 13.27 -17.64 20.88
CA SER A 104 11.91 -17.07 20.85
C SER A 104 11.73 -16.04 19.75
N ASN A 105 10.49 -15.57 19.57
CA ASN A 105 10.24 -14.38 18.76
C ASN A 105 11.07 -13.21 19.29
N THR A 106 11.61 -12.41 18.38
CA THR A 106 12.23 -11.13 18.74
C THR A 106 11.14 -10.08 18.84
N ASN A 107 11.33 -9.10 19.72
CA ASN A 107 10.41 -7.95 19.89
C ASN A 107 11.13 -6.66 19.50
N ASP A 108 11.94 -6.72 18.44
CA ASP A 108 12.82 -5.63 18.02
C ASP A 108 12.57 -5.22 16.57
N CYS A 109 13.07 -4.03 16.24
CA CYS A 109 13.01 -3.44 14.91
C CYS A 109 14.37 -2.80 14.63
N TRP A 110 14.97 -3.14 13.50
CA TRP A 110 16.33 -2.75 13.17
C TRP A 110 16.38 -2.01 11.84
N LEU A 111 17.29 -1.05 11.75
CA LEU A 111 17.58 -0.31 10.54
C LEU A 111 19.08 -0.43 10.22
N LEU A 112 19.41 -0.94 9.04
CA LEU A 112 20.78 -1.00 8.54
C LEU A 112 20.99 0.13 7.53
N ASN A 113 21.95 1.03 7.78
CA ASN A 113 22.48 1.90 6.74
C ASN A 113 23.39 1.06 5.84
N ILE A 114 22.95 0.80 4.61
CA ILE A 114 23.65 -0.14 3.71
C ILE A 114 24.99 0.44 3.23
N ASN A 115 25.08 1.76 3.06
CA ASN A 115 26.32 2.40 2.59
C ASN A 115 27.45 2.30 3.63
N LYS A 116 27.09 2.35 4.93
CA LYS A 116 28.05 2.32 6.03
C LYS A 116 28.17 0.96 6.72
N MET A 117 27.23 0.05 6.45
CA MET A 117 27.04 -1.19 7.20
C MET A 117 26.89 -0.97 8.71
N GLU A 118 26.14 0.07 9.08
CA GLU A 118 25.88 0.45 10.46
C GLU A 118 24.43 0.12 10.84
N TRP A 119 24.24 -0.65 11.92
CA TRP A 119 22.93 -0.97 12.46
C TRP A 119 22.49 0.05 13.51
N LYS A 120 21.19 0.34 13.54
CA LYS A 120 20.50 1.12 14.56
C LYS A 120 19.22 0.40 14.95
N GLU A 121 18.98 0.23 16.25
CA GLU A 121 17.69 -0.27 16.74
C GLU A 121 16.67 0.86 16.77
N LEU A 122 15.47 0.62 16.23
CA LEU A 122 14.34 1.53 16.33
C LEU A 122 13.55 1.18 17.59
N THR A 123 13.59 2.07 18.58
CA THR A 123 12.91 1.90 19.87
C THR A 123 11.47 2.40 19.81
N ASN A 124 10.67 2.04 20.82
CA ASN A 124 9.25 2.42 20.96
C ASN A 124 8.32 1.88 19.87
N ILE A 125 8.71 0.79 19.20
CA ILE A 125 7.80 0.05 18.31
C ILE A 125 6.99 -0.94 19.16
N PRO A 126 5.65 -0.93 19.09
CA PRO A 126 4.82 -1.83 19.88
C PRO A 126 5.09 -3.31 19.58
N ASP A 127 4.97 -4.17 20.59
CA ASP A 127 5.04 -5.64 20.43
C ASP A 127 4.03 -6.17 19.42
N SER A 128 2.92 -5.46 19.23
CA SER A 128 1.95 -5.81 18.22
C SER A 128 2.48 -5.71 16.79
N VAL A 129 3.60 -5.02 16.57
CA VAL A 129 4.36 -5.00 15.31
C VAL A 129 5.53 -5.97 15.42
N THR A 130 6.36 -5.87 16.45
CA THR A 130 7.65 -6.58 16.48
C THR A 130 7.54 -8.07 16.84
N ASN A 131 6.61 -8.47 17.70
CA ASN A 131 6.47 -9.85 18.18
C ASN A 131 5.72 -10.75 17.18
N ARG A 132 6.30 -10.96 16.01
CA ARG A 132 5.77 -11.89 15.00
C ARG A 132 6.85 -12.48 14.09
N VAL A 133 6.55 -13.65 13.55
CA VAL A 133 7.36 -14.39 12.57
C VAL A 133 6.50 -14.71 11.33
N SER A 134 7.12 -14.93 10.18
CA SER A 134 6.46 -15.30 8.92
C SER A 134 5.36 -14.33 8.48
N HIS A 135 5.50 -13.06 8.85
CA HIS A 135 4.67 -11.95 8.41
C HIS A 135 5.18 -11.41 7.08
N SER A 136 4.47 -10.45 6.49
CA SER A 136 4.90 -9.74 5.29
C SER A 136 4.99 -8.25 5.56
N LEU A 137 6.01 -7.61 4.97
CA LEU A 137 6.15 -6.15 4.94
C LEU A 137 6.08 -5.65 3.50
N SER A 138 5.56 -4.43 3.34
CA SER A 138 5.66 -3.66 2.10
C SER A 138 5.86 -2.19 2.45
N VAL A 139 6.54 -1.46 1.58
CA VAL A 139 6.78 -0.03 1.74
C VAL A 139 6.01 0.76 0.70
N TRP A 140 5.32 1.81 1.15
CA TRP A 140 4.67 2.80 0.30
C TRP A 140 5.28 4.19 0.59
N ASN A 141 6.03 4.70 -0.40
CA ASN A 141 6.67 6.00 -0.30
C ASN A 141 5.66 7.08 -0.73
N VAL A 142 5.21 7.90 0.22
CA VAL A 142 4.24 8.98 -0.06
C VAL A 142 4.98 10.23 -0.53
N THR A 143 6.12 10.53 0.10
CA THR A 143 7.02 11.61 -0.29
C THR A 143 8.46 11.11 -0.24
N GLN A 144 9.43 11.96 -0.58
CA GLN A 144 10.85 11.66 -0.39
C GLN A 144 11.25 11.52 1.10
N THR A 145 10.39 11.98 2.02
CA THR A 145 10.67 12.01 3.45
C THR A 145 9.63 11.28 4.29
N THR A 146 8.62 10.65 3.67
CA THR A 146 7.52 10.00 4.39
C THR A 146 7.24 8.64 3.75
N HIS A 147 7.41 7.60 4.55
CA HIS A 147 7.36 6.21 4.14
C HIS A 147 6.37 5.47 5.04
N TRP A 148 5.40 4.80 4.46
CA TRP A 148 4.47 3.93 5.18
C TRP A 148 4.91 2.49 5.02
N ILE A 149 5.17 1.81 6.13
CA ILE A 149 5.42 0.38 6.15
C ILE A 149 4.10 -0.30 6.49
N ILE A 150 3.68 -1.20 5.62
CA ILE A 150 2.46 -1.99 5.76
C ILE A 150 2.89 -3.38 6.17
N GLU A 151 2.49 -3.79 7.36
CA GLU A 151 2.74 -5.11 7.92
C GLU A 151 1.45 -5.92 7.95
N PHE A 152 1.51 -7.17 7.49
CA PHE A 152 0.37 -8.05 7.51
C PHE A 152 0.73 -9.44 8.02
N GLY A 153 -0.16 -9.99 8.84
CA GLY A 153 -0.20 -11.42 9.14
C GLY A 153 0.98 -11.95 9.96
N GLY A 154 1.34 -13.21 9.74
CA GLY A 154 2.36 -13.92 10.51
C GLY A 154 1.81 -14.60 11.76
N GLU A 155 2.71 -14.97 12.65
CA GLU A 155 2.43 -15.82 13.81
C GLU A 155 3.12 -15.29 15.07
N ARG A 156 2.44 -15.33 16.22
CA ARG A 156 3.02 -15.06 17.54
C ARG A 156 3.48 -16.36 18.20
N LYS A 157 4.33 -16.21 19.22
CA LYS A 157 4.75 -17.32 20.08
C LYS A 157 3.54 -18.16 20.53
N GLY A 158 3.61 -19.47 20.32
CA GLY A 158 2.54 -20.41 20.67
C GLY A 158 1.57 -20.75 19.53
N GLY A 159 1.86 -20.39 18.28
CA GLY A 159 1.06 -20.82 17.13
C GLY A 159 -0.09 -19.88 16.76
N SER A 160 -0.20 -18.73 17.42
CA SER A 160 -1.32 -17.81 17.20
C SER A 160 -1.11 -17.04 15.89
N ARG A 161 -1.87 -17.45 14.86
CA ARG A 161 -1.90 -16.77 13.57
C ARG A 161 -2.54 -15.39 13.70
N ILE A 162 -1.97 -14.43 13.01
CA ILE A 162 -2.38 -13.05 13.01
C ILE A 162 -3.00 -12.73 11.65
N SER A 163 -4.08 -11.96 11.66
CA SER A 163 -4.73 -11.45 10.44
C SER A 163 -4.85 -9.92 10.44
N ASP A 164 -4.22 -9.24 11.41
CA ASP A 164 -4.22 -7.79 11.49
C ASP A 164 -3.26 -7.17 10.47
N THR A 165 -3.55 -5.91 10.13
CA THR A 165 -2.67 -5.05 9.35
C THR A 165 -2.18 -3.92 10.24
N ARG A 166 -0.87 -3.65 10.23
CA ARG A 166 -0.26 -2.51 10.92
C ARG A 166 0.37 -1.56 9.92
N PHE A 167 0.31 -0.28 10.25
CA PHE A 167 0.85 0.80 9.43
C PHE A 167 1.88 1.56 10.27
N ILE A 168 3.13 1.55 9.83
CA ILE A 168 4.23 2.25 10.49
C ILE A 168 4.59 3.46 9.63
N GLU A 169 4.35 4.66 10.14
CA GLU A 169 4.78 5.90 9.50
C GLU A 169 6.23 6.16 9.89
N ILE A 170 7.13 6.19 8.91
CA ILE A 170 8.54 6.53 9.09
C ILE A 170 8.81 7.81 8.32
N ILE A 171 9.40 8.80 9.02
CA ILE A 171 9.81 10.06 8.43
C ILE A 171 11.33 10.16 8.37
N SER A 172 11.83 10.71 7.27
CA SER A 172 13.23 11.12 7.14
C SER A 172 13.37 12.55 7.64
N SER A 173 14.09 12.73 8.74
CA SER A 173 14.42 14.04 9.31
C SER A 173 15.93 14.15 9.49
N THR A 174 16.55 15.20 8.93
CA THR A 174 18.00 15.48 9.09
C THR A 174 18.93 14.31 8.72
N GLY A 175 18.53 13.45 7.79
CA GLY A 175 19.31 12.27 7.37
C GLY A 175 19.09 11.01 8.20
N ASP A 176 18.24 11.08 9.24
CA ASP A 176 17.82 9.96 10.06
C ASP A 176 16.39 9.54 9.73
N LEU A 177 16.11 8.24 9.84
CA LEU A 177 14.75 7.69 9.78
C LEU A 177 14.20 7.54 11.20
N VAL A 178 13.02 8.10 11.43
CA VAL A 178 12.32 8.10 12.72
C VAL A 178 10.92 7.58 12.53
N VAL A 179 10.47 6.71 13.43
CA VAL A 179 9.09 6.23 13.45
C VAL A 179 8.21 7.33 14.04
N GLN A 180 7.29 7.85 13.24
CA GLN A 180 6.37 8.91 13.61
C GLN A 180 5.09 8.37 14.26
N SER A 181 4.56 7.26 13.75
CA SER A 181 3.35 6.63 14.29
C SER A 181 3.26 5.15 13.91
N VAL A 182 2.52 4.38 14.73
CA VAL A 182 2.14 2.99 14.44
C VAL A 182 0.64 2.90 14.63
N LEU A 183 -0.08 2.49 13.58
CA LEU A 183 -1.53 2.54 13.51
C LEU A 183 -2.09 1.17 13.13
N ASP A 184 -3.28 0.85 13.63
CA ASP A 184 -4.12 -0.18 13.03
C ASP A 184 -4.85 0.33 11.77
N ILE A 185 -5.59 -0.55 11.09
CA ILE A 185 -6.31 -0.21 9.86
C ILE A 185 -7.34 0.91 10.05
N ASN A 186 -8.06 0.93 11.19
CA ASN A 186 -9.09 1.92 11.45
C ASN A 186 -8.48 3.28 11.77
N GLU A 187 -7.40 3.29 12.56
CA GLU A 187 -6.63 4.49 12.90
C GLU A 187 -5.97 5.09 11.65
N TYR A 188 -5.37 4.24 10.82
CA TYR A 188 -4.80 4.65 9.54
C TYR A 188 -5.86 5.26 8.63
N GLN A 189 -7.02 4.61 8.45
CA GLN A 189 -8.13 5.14 7.67
C GLN A 189 -8.61 6.49 8.20
N LYS A 190 -8.84 6.62 9.51
CA LYS A 190 -9.22 7.89 10.14
C LYS A 190 -8.20 9.00 9.87
N ARG A 191 -6.91 8.72 10.03
CA ARG A 191 -5.83 9.70 9.77
C ARG A 191 -5.75 10.09 8.30
N ARG A 192 -6.06 9.17 7.39
CA ARG A 192 -6.12 9.47 5.95
C ARG A 192 -7.36 10.27 5.56
N ILE A 193 -8.48 10.10 6.26
CA ILE A 193 -9.72 10.89 6.07
C ILE A 193 -9.58 12.29 6.66
N GLN A 194 -9.05 12.41 7.88
CA GLN A 194 -9.00 13.67 8.64
C GLN A 194 -7.79 14.55 8.30
N GLY A 195 -6.81 14.04 7.54
CA GLY A 195 -5.50 14.66 7.36
C GLY A 195 -4.60 14.50 8.60
N PRO A 196 -3.32 14.93 8.54
CA PRO A 196 -2.45 14.92 9.71
C PRO A 196 -3.09 15.75 10.82
N VAL A 197 -3.20 15.19 12.03
CA VAL A 197 -3.59 15.97 13.21
C VAL A 197 -2.50 17.02 13.43
N GLU A 198 -2.79 18.27 13.05
CA GLU A 198 -1.95 19.40 13.42
C GLU A 198 -1.89 19.46 14.95
N SER A 199 -0.74 19.11 15.52
CA SER A 199 -0.39 19.56 16.86
C SER A 199 -0.36 21.08 16.79
N ASN A 200 -1.35 21.73 17.41
CA ASN A 200 -1.49 23.17 17.54
C ASN A 200 -0.14 23.85 17.84
N ASN A 201 0.52 24.36 16.81
CA ASN A 201 1.47 25.46 16.88
C ASN A 201 1.57 26.03 15.46
N GLY A 202 0.82 27.12 15.27
CA GLY A 202 0.47 27.65 13.96
C GLY A 202 1.67 27.97 13.08
N THR A 203 1.59 27.55 11.82
CA THR A 203 1.89 28.39 10.66
C THR A 203 1.13 27.79 9.47
N GLN A 204 0.15 28.53 8.95
CA GLN A 204 -0.68 28.09 7.83
C GLN A 204 0.18 27.87 6.58
N THR A 205 0.28 26.62 6.13
CA THR A 205 0.65 26.32 4.74
C THR A 205 -0.35 25.31 4.22
N LYS A 206 -1.37 25.79 3.49
CA LYS A 206 -2.29 24.92 2.76
C LYS A 206 -1.50 24.17 1.68
N GLN A 207 -1.17 22.90 1.92
CA GLN A 207 -0.69 22.01 0.86
C GLN A 207 -1.86 21.19 0.34
N VAL A 208 -2.12 21.36 -0.96
CA VAL A 208 -3.14 20.67 -1.74
C VAL A 208 -2.80 19.18 -1.78
N HIS A 209 -3.55 18.36 -1.07
CA HIS A 209 -3.47 16.90 -1.19
C HIS A 209 -4.06 16.44 -2.52
N ASP A 210 -3.36 15.51 -3.18
CA ASP A 210 -3.77 14.91 -4.44
C ASP A 210 -5.01 14.02 -4.26
N GLN A 211 -6.19 14.59 -4.54
CA GLN A 211 -7.50 13.92 -4.59
C GLN A 211 -7.60 12.80 -5.64
N SER A 212 -6.60 12.62 -6.52
CA SER A 212 -6.72 11.70 -7.66
C SER A 212 -6.69 10.22 -7.27
N SER A 213 -5.90 9.83 -6.26
CA SER A 213 -5.72 8.42 -5.90
C SER A 213 -6.94 7.79 -5.21
N TYR A 214 -7.68 8.57 -4.40
CA TYR A 214 -8.91 8.11 -3.74
C TYR A 214 -10.10 8.08 -4.69
N LYS A 215 -10.20 9.09 -5.57
CA LYS A 215 -11.21 9.14 -6.62
C LYS A 215 -11.14 7.85 -7.44
N ASN A 216 -9.93 7.44 -7.87
CA ASN A 216 -9.75 6.25 -8.71
C ASN A 216 -10.26 4.93 -8.08
N LEU A 217 -10.16 4.74 -6.76
CA LEU A 217 -10.66 3.54 -6.08
C LEU A 217 -12.19 3.56 -5.93
N LEU A 218 -12.78 4.73 -5.68
CA LEU A 218 -14.24 4.90 -5.59
C LEU A 218 -14.92 4.75 -6.96
N LEU A 219 -14.22 5.07 -8.05
CA LEU A 219 -14.78 4.98 -9.41
C LEU A 219 -15.26 3.58 -9.77
N ASP A 220 -14.63 2.52 -9.24
CA ASP A 220 -14.98 1.14 -9.57
C ASP A 220 -16.03 0.53 -8.61
N LYS A 221 -16.53 1.30 -7.65
CA LYS A 221 -17.59 0.87 -6.72
C LYS A 221 -18.98 0.99 -7.34
N LYS A 222 -19.87 0.08 -6.95
CA LYS A 222 -21.27 0.04 -7.40
C LYS A 222 -22.10 1.13 -6.68
N PRO A 223 -22.68 2.11 -7.40
CA PRO A 223 -23.51 3.15 -6.78
C PRO A 223 -24.82 2.60 -6.19
N GLU A 224 -25.27 3.17 -5.07
CA GLU A 224 -26.60 2.97 -4.55
C GLU A 224 -27.64 3.76 -5.34
N LYS A 225 -28.81 3.15 -5.55
CA LYS A 225 -29.95 3.80 -6.21
C LYS A 225 -30.36 5.11 -5.54
N SER A 226 -30.29 5.16 -4.20
CA SER A 226 -30.64 6.33 -3.38
C SER A 226 -29.79 7.55 -3.75
N ASP A 227 -28.48 7.35 -3.90
CA ASP A 227 -27.52 8.39 -4.24
C ASP A 227 -27.64 8.82 -5.70
N LEU A 228 -27.82 7.87 -6.64
CA LEU A 228 -28.08 8.20 -8.05
C LEU A 228 -29.32 9.09 -8.20
N VAL A 229 -30.44 8.71 -7.58
CA VAL A 229 -31.68 9.49 -7.63
C VAL A 229 -31.49 10.88 -7.02
N ARG A 230 -30.76 10.98 -5.90
CA ARG A 230 -30.47 12.27 -5.25
C ARG A 230 -29.62 13.18 -6.15
N LEU A 231 -28.57 12.65 -6.77
CA LEU A 231 -27.62 13.41 -7.58
C LEU A 231 -28.22 13.85 -8.92
N PHE A 232 -29.03 12.98 -9.55
CA PHE A 232 -29.65 13.23 -10.85
C PHE A 232 -31.03 13.90 -10.77
N LYS A 233 -31.56 14.17 -9.57
CA LYS A 233 -32.91 14.75 -9.38
C LYS A 233 -33.18 15.98 -10.24
N SER A 234 -32.20 16.87 -10.41
CA SER A 234 -32.35 18.09 -11.22
C SER A 234 -32.38 17.85 -12.73
N SER A 235 -31.97 16.66 -13.17
CA SER A 235 -31.90 16.26 -14.59
C SER A 235 -32.85 15.12 -14.92
N ALA A 236 -33.89 14.92 -14.10
CA ALA A 236 -34.89 13.86 -14.30
C ALA A 236 -35.59 13.91 -15.66
N ALA A 237 -35.72 15.10 -16.26
CA ALA A 237 -36.29 15.25 -17.61
C ALA A 237 -35.47 14.52 -18.69
N HIS A 238 -34.18 14.26 -18.45
CA HIS A 238 -33.28 13.58 -19.39
C HIS A 238 -33.22 12.07 -19.17
N TYR A 239 -34.21 11.46 -18.52
CA TYR A 239 -34.18 10.02 -18.21
C TYR A 239 -34.01 9.12 -19.45
N MET A 240 -34.53 9.52 -20.61
CA MET A 240 -34.35 8.77 -21.87
C MET A 240 -32.88 8.77 -22.33
N ILE A 241 -32.22 9.94 -22.27
CA ILE A 241 -30.80 10.09 -22.60
C ILE A 241 -29.96 9.25 -21.63
N ILE A 242 -30.22 9.38 -20.33
CA ILE A 242 -29.51 8.65 -19.27
C ILE A 242 -29.71 7.14 -19.44
N GLY A 243 -30.93 6.68 -19.69
CA GLY A 243 -31.22 5.25 -19.87
C GLY A 243 -30.55 4.68 -21.11
N THR A 244 -30.65 5.37 -22.24
CA THR A 244 -29.97 4.96 -23.49
C THR A 244 -28.46 4.86 -23.30
N ALA A 245 -27.84 5.84 -22.65
CA ALA A 245 -26.39 5.87 -22.40
C ALA A 245 -25.91 4.78 -21.41
N LEU A 246 -26.81 4.32 -20.54
CA LEU A 246 -26.59 3.21 -19.60
C LEU A 246 -26.99 1.84 -20.18
N ASP A 247 -27.37 1.77 -21.47
CA ASP A 247 -27.84 0.55 -22.14
C ASP A 247 -29.09 -0.06 -21.46
N VAL A 248 -30.02 0.82 -21.06
CA VAL A 248 -31.32 0.48 -20.47
C VAL A 248 -32.43 0.79 -21.46
N GLU A 249 -33.35 -0.16 -21.66
CA GLU A 249 -34.55 0.04 -22.47
C GLU A 249 -35.44 1.15 -21.86
N VAL A 250 -35.80 2.14 -22.67
CA VAL A 250 -36.60 3.32 -22.28
C VAL A 250 -37.84 3.56 -23.13
N ASP A 251 -38.06 2.76 -24.18
CA ASP A 251 -39.16 2.96 -25.14
C ASP A 251 -40.55 2.83 -24.50
N ASP A 252 -40.63 2.06 -23.41
CA ASP A 252 -41.84 1.87 -22.62
C ASP A 252 -42.06 2.93 -21.53
N LEU A 253 -41.19 3.94 -21.44
CA LEU A 253 -41.26 5.03 -20.45
C LEU A 253 -41.78 6.31 -21.10
N PRO A 254 -43.11 6.55 -21.12
CA PRO A 254 -43.69 7.66 -21.86
C PRO A 254 -43.33 9.02 -21.23
N PRO A 255 -43.07 10.06 -22.05
CA PRO A 255 -42.78 11.41 -21.58
C PRO A 255 -44.07 12.12 -21.17
N THR A 256 -44.67 11.68 -20.06
CA THR A 256 -45.87 12.30 -19.50
C THR A 256 -45.50 13.44 -18.52
N PRO A 257 -46.26 14.55 -18.49
CA PRO A 257 -46.02 15.63 -17.54
C PRO A 257 -45.99 15.11 -16.10
N GLY A 258 -44.90 15.38 -15.38
CA GLY A 258 -44.72 14.96 -13.98
C GLY A 258 -44.14 13.56 -13.76
N ALA A 259 -44.00 12.73 -14.80
CA ALA A 259 -43.45 11.36 -14.65
C ALA A 259 -41.92 11.28 -14.69
N ALA A 260 -41.23 12.36 -15.06
CA ALA A 260 -39.77 12.38 -15.27
C ALA A 260 -38.96 11.76 -14.12
N THR A 261 -39.28 12.09 -12.86
CA THR A 261 -38.58 11.54 -11.69
C THR A 261 -38.84 10.05 -11.53
N THR A 262 -40.08 9.61 -11.74
CA THR A 262 -40.46 8.18 -11.67
C THR A 262 -39.76 7.37 -12.76
N ASN A 263 -39.72 7.89 -13.98
CA ASN A 263 -39.04 7.26 -15.11
C ASN A 263 -37.52 7.18 -14.86
N LEU A 264 -36.91 8.24 -14.32
CA LEU A 264 -35.49 8.22 -13.93
C LEU A 264 -35.19 7.16 -12.85
N ILE A 265 -36.07 7.02 -11.84
CA ILE A 265 -35.94 5.99 -10.80
C ILE A 265 -36.00 4.59 -11.41
N LEU A 266 -36.91 4.36 -12.37
CA LEU A 266 -37.04 3.09 -13.09
C LEU A 266 -35.79 2.78 -13.92
N VAL A 267 -35.24 3.78 -14.61
CA VAL A 267 -33.97 3.65 -15.36
C VAL A 267 -32.84 3.18 -14.44
N PHE A 268 -32.61 3.86 -13.31
CA PHE A 268 -31.54 3.44 -12.39
C PHE A 268 -31.79 2.07 -11.77
N LYS A 269 -33.05 1.73 -11.48
CA LYS A 269 -33.41 0.39 -11.00
C LYS A 269 -33.04 -0.67 -12.04
N ARG A 270 -33.47 -0.51 -13.29
CA ARG A 270 -33.15 -1.43 -14.39
C ARG A 270 -31.64 -1.58 -14.60
N TRP A 271 -30.91 -0.47 -14.59
CA TRP A 271 -29.45 -0.50 -14.72
C TRP A 271 -28.78 -1.29 -13.58
N ILE A 272 -29.12 -0.98 -12.33
CA ILE A 272 -28.57 -1.66 -11.15
C ILE A 272 -28.91 -3.16 -11.14
N ASP A 273 -30.15 -3.50 -11.51
CA ASP A 273 -30.66 -4.88 -11.58
C ASP A 273 -29.99 -5.67 -12.72
N SER A 274 -29.54 -5.00 -13.80
CA SER A 274 -28.81 -5.64 -14.90
C SER A 274 -27.41 -6.11 -14.51
N ASP A 275 -26.82 -5.49 -13.49
CA ASP A 275 -25.44 -5.68 -13.00
C ASP A 275 -24.32 -5.53 -14.07
N LYS A 276 -24.65 -4.99 -15.25
CA LYS A 276 -23.70 -4.80 -16.35
C LYS A 276 -23.01 -3.44 -16.23
N GLY A 277 -21.77 -3.45 -15.75
CA GLY A 277 -20.91 -2.25 -15.73
C GLY A 277 -21.38 -1.16 -14.75
N VAL A 278 -22.07 -1.56 -13.67
CA VAL A 278 -22.68 -0.64 -12.70
C VAL A 278 -21.61 -0.04 -11.78
N THR A 279 -20.99 1.07 -12.20
CA THR A 279 -19.88 1.73 -11.50
C THR A 279 -19.99 3.25 -11.54
N TRP A 280 -19.41 3.95 -10.56
CA TRP A 280 -19.29 5.42 -10.59
C TRP A 280 -18.49 5.93 -11.79
N ARG A 281 -17.53 5.14 -12.30
CA ARG A 281 -16.80 5.40 -13.55
C ARG A 281 -17.76 5.52 -14.72
N LYS A 282 -18.68 4.56 -14.86
CA LYS A 282 -19.68 4.57 -15.93
C LYS A 282 -20.64 5.76 -15.79
N VAL A 283 -21.02 6.14 -14.56
CA VAL A 283 -21.84 7.34 -14.31
C VAL A 283 -21.15 8.60 -14.81
N LEU A 284 -19.86 8.79 -14.49
CA LEU A 284 -19.10 9.94 -14.96
C LEU A 284 -18.92 9.91 -16.48
N GLN A 285 -18.66 8.75 -17.07
CA GLN A 285 -18.60 8.60 -18.53
C GLN A 285 -19.89 9.06 -19.22
N VAL A 286 -21.07 8.66 -18.71
CA VAL A 286 -22.35 9.13 -19.24
C VAL A 286 -22.50 10.65 -19.11
N CYS A 287 -21.99 11.25 -18.03
CA CYS A 287 -22.04 12.71 -17.89
C CYS A 287 -21.05 13.43 -18.82
N ASP A 288 -19.94 12.78 -19.18
CA ASP A 288 -18.95 13.28 -20.15
C ASP A 288 -19.47 13.20 -21.58
N ASP A 289 -20.23 12.15 -21.91
CA ASP A 289 -20.83 11.94 -23.23
C ASP A 289 -21.95 12.97 -23.53
N TYR A 290 -22.59 13.53 -22.49
CA TYR A 290 -23.72 14.48 -22.59
C TYR A 290 -23.50 15.73 -21.71
N PRO A 291 -22.51 16.58 -22.03
CA PRO A 291 -22.10 17.69 -21.16
C PRO A 291 -23.14 18.80 -21.07
N GLU A 292 -23.96 19.02 -22.11
CA GLU A 292 -25.00 20.06 -22.12
C GLU A 292 -26.15 19.71 -21.15
N GLU A 293 -26.58 18.45 -21.13
CA GLU A 293 -27.68 17.96 -20.31
C GLU A 293 -27.24 17.56 -18.89
N LEU A 294 -26.03 17.01 -18.77
CA LEU A 294 -25.53 16.37 -17.55
C LEU A 294 -24.31 17.03 -16.93
N GLY A 295 -23.77 18.12 -17.47
CA GLY A 295 -22.59 18.80 -16.90
C GLY A 295 -22.78 19.25 -15.45
N ARG A 296 -23.98 19.69 -15.07
CA ARG A 296 -24.32 20.00 -13.66
C ARG A 296 -24.37 18.76 -12.79
N VAL A 297 -24.79 17.62 -13.34
CA VAL A 297 -24.81 16.35 -12.62
C VAL A 297 -23.39 15.85 -12.44
N LYS A 298 -22.53 15.95 -13.46
CA LYS A 298 -21.11 15.64 -13.35
C LYS A 298 -20.48 16.33 -12.14
N ALA A 299 -20.62 17.65 -12.04
CA ALA A 299 -20.08 18.43 -10.93
C ALA A 299 -20.62 17.95 -9.56
N LYS A 300 -21.90 17.56 -9.49
CA LYS A 300 -22.51 16.99 -8.27
C LYS A 300 -21.95 15.60 -7.93
N VAL A 301 -21.75 14.75 -8.93
CA VAL A 301 -21.19 13.40 -8.76
C VAL A 301 -19.73 13.52 -8.32
N GLU A 302 -18.93 14.37 -8.96
CA GLU A 302 -17.53 14.61 -8.58
C GLU A 302 -17.41 15.20 -7.18
N GLY A 303 -18.27 16.16 -6.83
CA GLY A 303 -18.34 16.70 -5.47
C GLY A 303 -18.77 15.66 -4.43
N PHE A 304 -19.71 14.78 -4.79
CA PHE A 304 -20.13 13.68 -3.92
C PHE A 304 -19.01 12.66 -3.72
N LEU A 305 -18.35 12.21 -4.80
CA LEU A 305 -17.23 11.27 -4.73
C LEU A 305 -16.00 11.83 -3.99
N SER A 306 -15.95 13.15 -3.79
CA SER A 306 -14.94 13.83 -2.99
C SER A 306 -15.41 14.14 -1.56
N SER A 307 -16.59 13.66 -1.16
CA SER A 307 -17.18 13.92 0.17
C SER A 307 -17.01 12.74 1.13
N ASP A 308 -16.92 13.04 2.42
CA ASP A 308 -16.82 12.04 3.49
C ASP A 308 -17.93 10.98 3.40
N ARG A 309 -19.15 11.40 3.04
CA ARG A 309 -20.29 10.49 2.86
C ARG A 309 -20.06 9.44 1.79
N ALA A 310 -19.35 9.76 0.70
CA ALA A 310 -19.03 8.76 -0.32
C ALA A 310 -17.92 7.82 0.15
N CYS A 311 -16.94 8.32 0.89
CA CYS A 311 -15.88 7.52 1.49
C CYS A 311 -16.40 6.53 2.54
N ASP A 312 -17.42 6.90 3.32
CA ASP A 312 -18.00 6.04 4.36
C ASP A 312 -18.94 4.96 3.78
N ASN A 313 -19.58 5.24 2.65
CA ASN A 313 -20.62 4.37 2.08
C ASN A 313 -20.14 3.41 0.98
N TYR A 314 -18.96 3.63 0.36
CA TYR A 314 -18.46 2.84 -0.79
C TYR A 314 -17.01 2.41 -0.63
#